data_AF-A0A2W7AHH5-F1
#
_entry.id   AF-A0A2W7AHH5-F1
#
_cell.length_a   1.000
_cell.length_b   1.000
_cell.length_c   1.000
_cell.angle_alpha   90.00
_cell.angle_beta   90.00
_cell.angle_gamma   90.00
#
_symmetry.space_group_name_H-M   'P 1'
#
loop_
_entity.id
_entity.type
_entity.pdbx_description
1 polymer ?
#
loop_
_entity_poly.entity_id
_entity_poly.type
_entity_poly.pdbx_seq_one_letter_code
_entity_poly.pdbx_strand_id
1 'polypeptide(L)'
;MAILIFTNFVFVIFDLSYIEGRKFYLWTDIKLQQLQPDSQKQYLEIVDELQKVLQQESLDSPKVELLLATLRQLSIQLFAEAPPFRNDRATGNLAEIQRQFRQQLRTTDLKKALEIFWSRDYFAERGWQSQLTFFNTKVRFLVTLYEPILGYDIIKGIEPYVETENYLKKVAELRTYLEFQGMQSKSIAILLAELRGLSNKLVDSNYFGQSNEVGNLAEIKHRMKRHVFKRDPDKYRELSPSLKLLDSLGVLEFLAPELLWADLSTKDAFQEFWSERNFRDLGWQTELNFFDDRIAFLLRSNYYRHISANNKPIDRFWLLDLPWNFLFGLELLIRIVIMHRRDRYSFFKAVEKRWYDLFLLLPVLAPLRIITAIIRLEDARLINLDKLNLRLRLGFVSSFAKELVQVVIGQGIDFLQSYLGGGGLKRAIIKQDDIPKPDYVDLNDTNEIKAIGNQLIEIIACKVLPEIHDDLEAWLQYQVEQAMHKSSLYKKLERIPLLRRLPNKIKDNLVNQIVTAITESPKKSYEASHNGVPDVVGEELQKRLVKSFSSKLQTELKQEHTLEEIESLLSYLLEEIKVNFLNRPADDNLKKLNSTK
;
A
#
# COMPACT_ATOMS: atom_id res chain seq x y z
N MET A 1 1.47 40.33 -13.46
CA MET A 1 0.17 39.71 -13.13
C MET A 1 0.01 38.31 -13.68
N ALA A 2 0.12 38.10 -15.00
CA ALA A 2 -0.01 36.76 -15.60
C ALA A 2 0.95 35.70 -14.99
N ILE A 3 2.21 36.06 -14.78
CA ILE A 3 3.20 35.20 -14.11
C ILE A 3 2.75 34.84 -12.68
N LEU A 4 2.22 35.80 -11.92
CA LEU A 4 1.74 35.57 -10.55
C LEU A 4 0.55 34.60 -10.51
N ILE A 5 -0.37 34.72 -11.47
CA ILE A 5 -1.51 33.80 -11.62
C ILE A 5 -1.01 32.39 -11.93
N PHE A 6 -0.06 32.26 -12.85
CA PHE A 6 0.55 30.97 -13.19
C PHE A 6 1.29 30.35 -12.00
N THR A 7 2.07 31.15 -11.27
CA THR A 7 2.74 30.70 -10.04
C THR A 7 1.72 30.19 -9.02
N ASN A 8 0.64 30.93 -8.76
CA ASN A 8 -0.42 30.46 -7.86
C ASN A 8 -1.08 29.16 -8.36
N PHE A 9 -1.31 29.02 -9.67
CA PHE A 9 -1.81 27.77 -10.23
C PHE A 9 -0.85 26.58 -10.00
N VAL A 10 0.46 26.77 -10.13
CA VAL A 10 1.45 25.73 -9.79
C VAL A 10 1.36 25.35 -8.32
N PHE A 11 1.15 26.32 -7.41
CA PHE A 11 0.90 26.03 -5.99
C PHE A 11 -0.37 25.20 -5.76
N VAL A 12 -1.44 25.45 -6.52
CA VAL A 12 -2.68 24.65 -6.46
C VAL A 12 -2.44 23.22 -6.94
N ILE A 13 -1.70 23.02 -8.04
CA ILE A 13 -1.38 21.68 -8.53
C ILE A 13 -0.50 20.93 -7.53
N PHE A 14 0.48 21.61 -6.94
CA PHE A 14 1.27 21.05 -5.85
C PHE A 14 0.39 20.62 -4.68
N ASP A 15 -0.55 21.46 -4.25
CA ASP A 15 -1.48 21.14 -3.16
C ASP A 15 -2.32 19.88 -3.43
N LEU A 16 -2.85 19.75 -4.65
CA LEU A 16 -3.69 18.63 -5.06
C LEU A 16 -2.90 17.33 -5.19
N SER A 17 -1.68 17.40 -5.72
CA SER A 17 -0.80 16.24 -5.92
C SER A 17 0.00 15.85 -4.68
N TYR A 18 0.05 16.71 -3.65
CA TYR A 18 0.92 16.52 -2.49
C TYR A 18 0.71 15.19 -1.78
N ILE A 19 -0.54 14.76 -1.59
CA ILE A 19 -0.87 13.55 -0.82
C ILE A 19 -0.36 12.30 -1.55
N GLU A 20 -0.61 12.20 -2.86
CA GLU A 20 -0.15 11.09 -3.69
C GLU A 20 1.38 11.12 -3.88
N GLY A 21 1.94 12.32 -4.04
CA GLY A 21 3.38 12.55 -4.17
C GLY A 21 4.16 12.54 -2.86
N ARG A 22 3.51 12.41 -1.69
CA ARG A 22 4.15 12.59 -0.38
C ARG A 22 5.35 11.68 -0.17
N LYS A 23 5.25 10.41 -0.58
CA LYS A 23 6.38 9.47 -0.49
C LYS A 23 7.61 9.95 -1.23
N PHE A 24 7.42 10.54 -2.41
CA PHE A 24 8.50 11.12 -3.19
C PHE A 24 9.12 12.30 -2.46
N TYR A 25 8.31 13.23 -1.94
CA TYR A 25 8.81 14.39 -1.18
C TYR A 25 9.57 13.97 0.08
N LEU A 26 9.06 12.97 0.80
CA LEU A 26 9.73 12.43 1.98
C LEU A 26 11.08 11.79 1.62
N TRP A 27 11.11 10.99 0.56
CA TRP A 27 12.35 10.38 0.08
C TRP A 27 13.37 11.43 -0.36
N THR A 28 12.93 12.50 -1.05
CA THR A 28 13.83 13.61 -1.42
C THR A 28 14.35 14.34 -0.20
N ASP A 29 13.51 14.58 0.81
CA ASP A 29 13.91 15.28 2.04
C ASP A 29 14.98 14.51 2.81
N ILE A 30 14.77 13.19 3.01
CA ILE A 30 15.76 12.28 3.62
C ILE A 30 17.11 12.35 2.88
N LYS A 31 17.09 12.33 1.55
CA LYS A 31 18.32 12.43 0.74
C LYS A 31 18.99 13.79 0.82
N LEU A 32 18.22 14.87 0.82
CA LEU A 32 18.76 16.23 0.92
C LEU A 32 19.37 16.49 2.30
N GLN A 33 18.78 15.95 3.35
CA GLN A 33 19.32 16.07 4.70
C GLN A 33 20.66 15.33 4.86
N GLN A 34 20.85 14.19 4.17
CA GLN A 34 22.17 13.52 4.13
C GLN A 34 23.28 14.42 3.57
N LEU A 35 22.93 15.45 2.78
CA LEU A 35 23.86 16.37 2.09
C LEU A 35 24.07 17.70 2.83
N GLN A 36 23.26 18.06 3.84
CA GLN A 36 23.42 19.31 4.59
C GLN A 36 24.46 19.17 5.72
N PRO A 37 25.23 20.23 6.03
CA PRO A 37 26.15 20.24 7.18
C PRO A 37 25.33 20.15 8.46
N ASP A 38 25.44 19.00 9.11
CA ASP A 38 24.52 18.57 10.13
C ASP A 38 25.03 19.05 11.50
N SER A 39 24.38 20.06 12.09
CA SER A 39 24.70 20.52 13.46
C SER A 39 24.61 19.36 14.46
N GLN A 40 23.81 18.34 14.16
CA GLN A 40 23.74 17.10 14.93
C GLN A 40 25.03 16.28 14.80
N LYS A 41 25.59 16.11 13.60
CA LYS A 41 26.86 15.41 13.40
C LYS A 41 28.02 16.15 14.06
N GLN A 42 28.12 17.47 13.88
CA GLN A 42 29.15 18.28 14.53
C GLN A 42 29.09 18.14 16.06
N TYR A 43 27.88 18.18 16.63
CA TYR A 43 27.69 17.97 18.06
C TYR A 43 28.18 16.59 18.51
N LEU A 44 27.84 15.53 17.78
CA LEU A 44 28.26 14.16 18.10
C LEU A 44 29.78 13.95 17.92
N GLU A 45 30.39 14.56 16.91
CA GLU A 45 31.84 14.52 16.69
C GLU A 45 32.60 15.11 17.88
N ILE A 46 32.11 16.21 18.45
CA ILE A 46 32.72 16.83 19.64
C ILE A 46 32.53 15.96 20.88
N VAL A 47 31.38 15.28 21.03
CA VAL A 47 31.19 14.30 22.11
C VAL A 47 32.17 13.14 21.97
N ASP A 48 32.39 12.64 20.74
CA ASP A 48 33.36 11.58 20.47
C ASP A 48 34.80 12.04 20.73
N GLU A 49 35.15 13.28 20.39
CA GLU A 49 36.45 13.87 20.73
C GLU A 49 36.63 13.98 22.25
N LEU A 50 35.62 14.48 22.97
CA LEU A 50 35.65 14.56 24.43
C LEU A 50 35.89 13.17 25.03
N GLN A 51 35.19 12.14 24.55
CA GLN A 51 35.39 10.77 25.03
C GLN A 51 36.83 10.28 24.81
N LYS A 52 37.43 10.56 23.64
CA LYS A 52 38.83 10.19 23.34
C LYS A 52 39.82 10.92 24.26
N VAL A 53 39.64 12.23 24.46
CA VAL A 53 40.53 13.04 25.31
C VAL A 53 40.43 12.59 26.77
N LEU A 54 39.22 12.33 27.28
CA LEU A 54 39.01 11.83 28.65
C LEU A 54 39.62 10.44 28.91
N GLN A 55 39.84 9.64 27.86
CA GLN A 55 40.53 8.35 27.96
C GLN A 55 42.06 8.49 28.01
N GLN A 56 42.60 9.59 27.50
CA GLN A 56 44.05 9.81 27.36
C GLN A 56 44.60 10.79 28.41
N GLU A 57 43.77 11.75 28.82
CA GLU A 57 44.13 12.85 29.71
C GLU A 57 43.21 12.87 30.94
N SER A 58 43.66 13.49 32.03
CA SER A 58 42.83 13.70 33.23
C SER A 58 41.70 14.71 32.97
N LEU A 59 40.61 14.59 33.73
CA LEU A 59 39.46 15.52 33.69
C LEU A 59 39.88 17.00 33.87
N ASP A 60 40.99 17.25 34.55
CA ASP A 60 41.51 18.58 34.83
C ASP A 60 42.16 19.28 33.63
N SER A 61 42.40 18.56 32.53
CA SER A 61 43.06 19.12 31.34
C SER A 61 42.32 20.35 30.79
N PRO A 62 43.03 21.42 30.39
CA PRO A 62 42.40 22.59 29.78
C PRO A 62 41.67 22.25 28.48
N LYS A 63 42.10 21.19 27.77
CA LYS A 63 41.44 20.71 26.56
C LYS A 63 40.05 20.14 26.85
N VAL A 64 39.89 19.41 27.95
CA VAL A 64 38.60 18.86 28.40
C VAL A 64 37.61 19.99 28.71
N GLU A 65 38.06 21.05 29.39
CA GLU A 65 37.18 22.19 29.69
C GLU A 65 36.70 22.90 28.43
N LEU A 66 37.58 23.08 27.45
CA LEU A 66 37.22 23.72 26.19
C LEU A 66 36.15 22.93 25.44
N LEU A 67 36.29 21.60 25.40
CA LEU A 67 35.29 20.70 24.78
C LEU A 67 33.97 20.73 25.56
N LEU A 68 34.01 20.66 26.89
CA LEU A 68 32.83 20.76 27.75
C LEU A 68 32.11 22.11 27.59
N ALA A 69 32.85 23.21 27.50
CA ALA A 69 32.30 24.55 27.25
C ALA A 69 31.62 24.64 25.88
N THR A 70 32.25 24.07 24.86
CA THR A 70 31.68 24.01 23.50
C THR A 70 30.40 23.16 23.48
N LEU A 71 30.39 22.01 24.15
CA LEU A 71 29.21 21.14 24.25
C LEU A 71 28.06 21.80 25.02
N ARG A 72 28.34 22.59 26.06
CA ARG A 72 27.32 23.41 26.74
C ARG A 72 26.64 24.35 25.76
N GLN A 73 27.40 25.13 24.99
CA GLN A 73 26.84 26.07 24.02
C GLN A 73 26.06 25.36 22.91
N LEU A 74 26.65 24.34 22.29
CA LEU A 74 26.01 23.60 21.21
C LEU A 74 24.75 22.85 21.67
N SER A 75 24.76 22.27 22.87
CA SER A 75 23.58 21.58 23.39
C SER A 75 22.41 22.53 23.65
N ILE A 76 22.67 23.75 24.16
CA ILE A 76 21.64 24.79 24.31
C ILE A 76 21.10 25.20 22.94
N GLN A 77 21.99 25.45 21.97
CA GLN A 77 21.58 25.82 20.61
C GLN A 77 20.71 24.73 19.97
N LEU A 78 21.15 23.47 20.06
CA LEU A 78 20.56 22.31 19.39
C LEU A 78 19.27 21.83 20.04
N PHE A 79 19.11 21.99 21.37
CA PHE A 79 17.96 21.43 22.10
C PHE A 79 17.04 22.47 22.74
N ALA A 80 17.44 23.75 22.81
CA ALA A 80 16.64 24.79 23.47
C ALA A 80 16.34 26.02 22.59
N GLU A 81 17.23 26.44 21.69
CA GLU A 81 17.08 27.72 20.97
C GLU A 81 16.62 27.58 19.52
N ALA A 82 17.29 26.75 18.73
CA ALA A 82 16.96 26.52 17.32
C ALA A 82 17.06 25.02 16.97
N PRO A 83 16.19 24.18 17.58
CA PRO A 83 16.27 22.74 17.37
C PRO A 83 15.94 22.35 15.93
N PRO A 84 16.80 21.58 15.23
CA PRO A 84 16.52 21.01 13.91
C PRO A 84 15.64 19.74 14.03
N PHE A 85 14.74 19.74 15.01
CA PHE A 85 13.86 18.62 15.33
C PHE A 85 12.42 19.05 15.11
N ARG A 86 11.52 18.08 15.02
CA ARG A 86 10.09 18.36 14.94
C ARG A 86 9.57 18.91 16.29
N ASN A 87 8.99 20.11 16.27
CA ASN A 87 8.56 20.83 17.49
C ASN A 87 7.12 20.55 17.96
N ASP A 88 6.38 19.69 17.26
CA ASP A 88 4.92 19.66 17.39
C ASP A 88 4.37 18.74 18.50
N ARG A 89 5.22 17.96 19.22
CA ARG A 89 4.71 16.89 20.12
C ARG A 89 5.54 16.65 21.38
N ALA A 90 4.84 16.23 22.45
CA ALA A 90 5.44 15.66 23.66
C ALA A 90 6.15 14.30 23.45
N THR A 91 6.04 13.70 22.25
CA THR A 91 6.60 12.38 21.89
C THR A 91 7.66 12.44 20.80
N GLY A 92 8.01 13.63 20.30
CA GLY A 92 9.09 13.82 19.32
C GLY A 92 10.48 13.59 19.93
N ASN A 93 11.51 13.44 19.09
CA ASN A 93 12.88 13.19 19.53
C ASN A 93 13.38 14.32 20.43
N LEU A 94 13.09 15.58 20.09
CA LEU A 94 13.42 16.72 20.94
C LEU A 94 12.79 16.61 22.33
N ALA A 95 11.49 16.35 22.40
CA ALA A 95 10.79 16.24 23.67
C ALA A 95 11.35 15.10 24.53
N GLU A 96 11.71 13.98 23.89
CA GLU A 96 12.38 12.87 24.56
C GLU A 96 13.77 13.28 25.09
N ILE A 97 14.61 13.88 24.26
CA ILE A 97 15.95 14.37 24.66
C ILE A 97 15.84 15.31 25.85
N GLN A 98 14.94 16.30 25.77
CA GLN A 98 14.71 17.25 26.84
C GLN A 98 14.25 16.56 28.13
N ARG A 99 13.39 15.54 28.01
CA ARG A 99 12.93 14.74 29.15
C ARG A 99 14.07 13.93 29.78
N GLN A 100 14.92 13.30 28.98
CA GLN A 100 16.07 12.53 29.46
C GLN A 100 17.00 13.41 30.30
N PHE A 101 17.37 14.61 29.80
CA PHE A 101 18.21 15.54 30.56
C PHE A 101 17.54 16.06 31.84
N ARG A 102 16.25 16.45 31.76
CA ARG A 102 15.50 16.90 32.95
C ARG A 102 15.41 15.82 34.03
N GLN A 103 15.18 14.57 33.63
CA GLN A 103 15.10 13.43 34.55
C GLN A 103 16.45 13.10 35.17
N GLN A 104 17.53 13.11 34.38
CA GLN A 104 18.89 12.81 34.83
C GLN A 104 19.37 13.81 35.89
N LEU A 105 19.04 15.10 35.72
CA LEU A 105 19.43 16.17 36.66
C LEU A 105 18.35 16.55 37.67
N ARG A 106 17.16 15.93 37.59
CA ARG A 106 15.99 16.22 38.44
C ARG A 106 15.64 17.71 38.49
N THR A 107 15.71 18.37 37.33
CA THR A 107 15.42 19.80 37.17
C THR A 107 14.32 20.02 36.14
N THR A 108 13.56 21.10 36.29
CA THR A 108 12.53 21.51 35.34
C THR A 108 13.10 22.41 34.23
N ASP A 109 14.19 23.13 34.50
CA ASP A 109 14.84 24.05 33.57
C ASP A 109 15.83 23.30 32.66
N LEU A 110 15.53 23.27 31.36
CA LEU A 110 16.33 22.56 30.37
C LEU A 110 17.69 23.22 30.15
N LYS A 111 17.77 24.57 30.07
CA LYS A 111 19.04 25.24 29.77
C LYS A 111 20.03 24.98 30.90
N LYS A 112 19.58 25.10 32.15
CA LYS A 112 20.36 24.72 33.33
C LYS A 112 20.72 23.24 33.35
N ALA A 113 19.80 22.34 32.96
CA ALA A 113 20.09 20.91 32.87
C ALA A 113 21.26 20.63 31.93
N LEU A 114 21.26 21.25 30.75
CA LEU A 114 22.30 21.09 29.72
C LEU A 114 23.63 21.71 30.17
N GLU A 115 23.58 22.88 30.80
CA GLU A 115 24.76 23.53 31.38
C GLU A 115 25.43 22.68 32.47
N ILE A 116 24.65 22.17 33.41
CA ILE A 116 25.15 21.35 34.51
C ILE A 116 25.62 19.98 33.99
N PHE A 117 24.89 19.36 33.06
CA PHE A 117 25.27 18.05 32.53
C PHE A 117 26.69 18.06 31.96
N TRP A 118 27.00 19.03 31.09
CA TRP A 118 28.32 19.19 30.46
C TRP A 118 29.29 20.02 31.31
N SER A 119 29.08 20.10 32.62
CA SER A 119 30.02 20.75 33.54
C SER A 119 31.08 19.77 34.04
N ARG A 120 32.29 20.30 34.28
CA ARG A 120 33.39 19.52 34.85
C ARG A 120 33.03 18.95 36.22
N ASP A 121 32.43 19.75 37.09
CA ASP A 121 32.06 19.35 38.45
C ASP A 121 31.10 18.16 38.43
N TYR A 122 30.09 18.19 37.56
CA TYR A 122 29.14 17.08 37.43
C TYR A 122 29.82 15.79 36.93
N PHE A 123 30.73 15.90 35.97
CA PHE A 123 31.52 14.77 35.47
C PHE A 123 32.45 14.19 36.55
N ALA A 124 33.03 15.04 37.42
CA ALA A 124 33.86 14.62 38.53
C ALA A 124 33.03 13.91 39.62
N GLU A 125 31.88 14.47 40.01
CA GLU A 125 31.03 13.93 41.08
C GLU A 125 30.35 12.62 40.70
N ARG A 126 29.84 12.51 39.45
CA ARG A 126 29.02 11.38 39.00
C ARG A 126 29.79 10.34 38.18
N GLY A 127 31.06 10.61 37.89
CA GLY A 127 31.91 9.79 37.02
C GLY A 127 31.60 10.02 35.54
N TRP A 128 32.60 10.49 34.80
CA TRP A 128 32.47 10.83 33.39
C TRP A 128 32.08 9.62 32.51
N GLN A 129 32.55 8.41 32.83
CA GLN A 129 32.18 7.20 32.08
C GLN A 129 30.68 6.91 32.16
N SER A 130 30.08 7.14 33.33
CA SER A 130 28.65 6.93 33.55
C SER A 130 27.84 7.96 32.76
N GLN A 131 28.26 9.23 32.74
CA GLN A 131 27.56 10.29 32.00
C GLN A 131 27.67 10.11 30.49
N LEU A 132 28.84 9.73 29.97
CA LEU A 132 28.98 9.38 28.56
C LEU A 132 28.18 8.13 28.20
N THR A 133 28.10 7.13 29.08
CA THR A 133 27.25 5.94 28.85
C THR A 133 25.78 6.33 28.78
N PHE A 134 25.31 7.19 29.70
CA PHE A 134 23.96 7.75 29.64
C PHE A 134 23.72 8.47 28.32
N PHE A 135 24.59 9.41 27.93
CA PHE A 135 24.44 10.15 26.69
C PHE A 135 24.41 9.22 25.47
N ASN A 136 25.40 8.32 25.36
CA ASN A 136 25.50 7.39 24.25
C ASN A 136 24.30 6.46 24.17
N THR A 137 23.78 5.94 25.28
CA THR A 137 22.69 4.95 25.24
C THR A 137 21.27 5.55 25.26
N LYS A 138 21.08 6.77 25.81
CA LYS A 138 19.76 7.38 26.00
C LYS A 138 19.49 8.62 25.17
N VAL A 139 20.53 9.29 24.68
CA VAL A 139 20.38 10.57 23.94
C VAL A 139 20.88 10.45 22.50
N ARG A 140 22.04 9.84 22.27
CA ARG A 140 22.71 9.81 20.96
C ARG A 140 21.81 9.33 19.82
N PHE A 141 21.09 8.23 20.02
CA PHE A 141 20.23 7.67 18.98
C PHE A 141 19.07 8.61 18.61
N LEU A 142 18.57 9.41 19.55
CA LEU A 142 17.50 10.40 19.30
C LEU A 142 18.01 11.60 18.50
N VAL A 143 19.30 11.94 18.67
CA VAL A 143 19.97 12.99 17.88
C VAL A 143 20.16 12.53 16.44
N THR A 144 20.50 11.26 16.21
CA THR A 144 20.73 10.71 14.87
C THR A 144 19.46 10.25 14.15
N LEU A 145 18.41 9.92 14.91
CA LEU A 145 17.18 9.39 14.33
C LEU A 145 16.43 10.50 13.61
N TYR A 146 16.33 10.38 12.30
CA TYR A 146 15.53 11.27 11.49
C TYR A 146 14.03 11.11 11.79
N GLU A 147 13.38 12.24 12.09
CA GLU A 147 11.93 12.39 12.10
C GLU A 147 11.49 13.14 10.83
N PRO A 148 10.45 12.69 10.11
CA PRO A 148 9.99 13.37 8.91
C PRO A 148 9.47 14.79 9.23
N ILE A 149 10.09 15.83 8.64
CA ILE A 149 9.69 17.24 8.81
C ILE A 149 9.27 17.82 7.45
N LEU A 150 8.14 17.33 6.91
CA LEU A 150 7.55 18.00 5.76
C LEU A 150 6.68 19.16 6.26
N GLY A 151 7.14 20.40 6.13
CA GLY A 151 6.40 21.58 6.63
C GLY A 151 4.98 21.71 6.05
N TYR A 152 4.73 21.14 4.87
CA TYR A 152 3.43 21.13 4.23
C TYR A 152 2.44 20.09 4.84
N ASP A 153 2.93 19.11 5.62
CA ASP A 153 2.07 18.16 6.34
C ASP A 153 1.10 18.90 7.27
N ILE A 154 1.52 20.01 7.89
CA ILE A 154 0.69 20.85 8.77
C ILE A 154 -0.54 21.41 8.01
N ILE A 155 -0.36 21.72 6.72
CA ILE A 155 -1.42 22.27 5.86
C ILE A 155 -2.44 21.18 5.53
N LYS A 156 -1.97 19.97 5.25
CA LYS A 156 -2.83 18.81 4.98
C LYS A 156 -3.31 18.09 6.24
N GLY A 157 -2.95 18.56 7.44
CA GLY A 157 -3.28 17.92 8.71
C GLY A 157 -2.74 16.50 8.80
N ILE A 158 -1.58 16.26 8.19
CA ILE A 158 -0.90 14.97 8.14
C ILE A 158 0.01 14.85 9.34
N GLU A 159 -0.02 13.68 9.94
CA GLU A 159 0.75 13.37 11.14
C GLU A 159 1.26 11.92 11.08
N PRO A 160 2.53 11.67 11.41
CA PRO A 160 3.06 10.31 11.50
C PRO A 160 2.45 9.58 12.69
N TYR A 161 2.35 8.26 12.55
CA TYR A 161 1.88 7.37 13.59
C TYR A 161 2.89 7.26 14.72
N VAL A 162 2.43 7.49 15.95
CA VAL A 162 3.27 7.45 17.15
C VAL A 162 3.85 6.04 17.36
N GLU A 163 3.08 5.00 17.04
CA GLU A 163 3.50 3.61 17.19
C GLU A 163 4.63 3.23 16.22
N THR A 164 4.58 3.68 14.96
CA THR A 164 5.65 3.42 13.99
C THR A 164 6.90 4.25 14.32
N GLU A 165 6.73 5.49 14.78
CA GLU A 165 7.84 6.30 15.30
C GLU A 165 8.52 5.63 16.51
N ASN A 166 7.73 5.16 17.48
CA ASN A 166 8.25 4.47 18.65
C ASN A 166 8.97 3.17 18.29
N TYR A 167 8.46 2.42 17.31
CA TYR A 167 9.13 1.24 16.78
C TYR A 167 10.52 1.60 16.24
N LEU A 168 10.61 2.64 15.40
CA LEU A 168 11.89 3.11 14.84
C LEU A 168 12.85 3.62 15.92
N LYS A 169 12.34 4.32 16.94
CA LYS A 169 13.12 4.74 18.12
C LYS A 169 13.72 3.55 18.85
N LYS A 170 12.95 2.46 19.02
CA LYS A 170 13.43 1.24 19.68
C LYS A 170 14.48 0.49 18.88
N VAL A 171 14.35 0.45 17.55
CA VAL A 171 15.39 -0.11 16.69
C VAL A 171 16.67 0.73 16.75
N ALA A 172 16.55 2.06 16.74
CA ALA A 172 17.69 2.95 16.90
C ALA A 172 18.36 2.81 18.28
N GLU A 173 17.58 2.69 19.36
CA GLU A 173 18.08 2.38 20.71
C GLU A 173 18.88 1.05 20.67
N LEU A 174 18.31 -0.03 20.13
CA LEU A 174 18.99 -1.32 19.99
C LEU A 174 20.33 -1.21 19.25
N ARG A 175 20.36 -0.51 18.11
CA ARG A 175 21.57 -0.28 17.31
C ARG A 175 22.68 0.33 18.18
N THR A 176 22.35 1.37 18.92
CA THR A 176 23.32 2.05 19.78
C THR A 176 23.78 1.17 20.96
N TYR A 177 22.90 0.37 21.56
CA TYR A 177 23.34 -0.61 22.57
C TYR A 177 24.30 -1.65 22.00
N LEU A 178 24.05 -2.14 20.78
CA LEU A 178 24.92 -3.08 20.09
C LEU A 178 26.29 -2.47 19.76
N GLU A 179 26.33 -1.21 19.33
CA GLU A 179 27.56 -0.49 19.00
C GLU A 179 28.45 -0.22 20.23
N PHE A 180 27.85 0.19 21.36
CA PHE A 180 28.63 0.62 22.54
C PHE A 180 28.84 -0.47 23.61
N GLN A 181 27.90 -1.42 23.77
CA GLN A 181 27.98 -2.45 24.80
C GLN A 181 28.22 -3.86 24.25
N GLY A 182 28.02 -4.07 22.94
CA GLY A 182 28.10 -5.38 22.30
C GLY A 182 27.00 -6.35 22.74
N MET A 183 26.88 -7.50 22.06
CA MET A 183 25.77 -8.45 22.23
C MET A 183 25.63 -9.10 23.63
N GLN A 184 26.60 -8.94 24.53
CA GLN A 184 26.61 -9.62 25.84
C GLN A 184 25.75 -8.90 26.91
N SER A 185 25.25 -7.70 26.61
CA SER A 185 24.47 -6.91 27.56
C SER A 185 23.06 -7.48 27.78
N LYS A 186 22.65 -7.65 29.04
CA LYS A 186 21.28 -8.06 29.41
C LYS A 186 20.21 -7.12 28.82
N SER A 187 20.56 -5.86 28.60
CA SER A 187 19.67 -4.85 28.00
C SER A 187 19.26 -5.20 26.56
N ILE A 188 20.11 -5.91 25.81
CA ILE A 188 19.82 -6.29 24.42
C ILE A 188 18.72 -7.34 24.35
N ALA A 189 18.78 -8.35 25.21
CA ALA A 189 17.72 -9.37 25.29
C ALA A 189 16.35 -8.75 25.61
N ILE A 190 16.32 -7.73 26.47
CA ILE A 190 15.11 -6.96 26.80
C ILE A 190 14.63 -6.18 25.57
N LEU A 191 15.51 -5.42 24.90
CA LEU A 191 15.14 -4.64 23.71
C LEU A 191 14.65 -5.52 22.55
N LEU A 192 15.28 -6.68 22.32
CA LEU A 192 14.84 -7.66 21.34
C LEU A 192 13.47 -8.23 21.69
N ALA A 193 13.19 -8.52 22.97
CA ALA A 193 11.86 -8.95 23.41
C ALA A 193 10.80 -7.85 23.24
N GLU A 194 11.13 -6.60 23.55
CA GLU A 194 10.25 -5.44 23.31
C GLU A 194 9.94 -5.30 21.81
N LEU A 195 10.94 -5.38 20.94
CA LEU A 195 10.77 -5.28 19.48
C LEU A 195 9.91 -6.43 18.92
N ARG A 196 10.03 -7.64 19.45
CA ARG A 196 9.13 -8.76 19.13
C ARG A 196 7.69 -8.47 19.53
N GLY A 197 7.48 -7.91 20.72
CA GLY A 197 6.16 -7.47 21.19
C GLY A 197 5.57 -6.35 20.32
N LEU A 198 6.38 -5.35 19.97
CA LEU A 198 5.98 -4.26 19.07
C LEU A 198 5.67 -4.77 17.65
N SER A 199 6.42 -5.74 17.15
CA SER A 199 6.19 -6.37 15.85
C SER A 199 4.86 -7.10 15.79
N ASN A 200 4.50 -7.84 16.86
CA ASN A 200 3.20 -8.49 16.94
C ASN A 200 2.05 -7.46 16.89
N LYS A 201 2.17 -6.36 17.64
CA LYS A 201 1.22 -5.25 17.58
C LYS A 201 1.14 -4.64 16.18
N LEU A 202 2.28 -4.39 15.53
CA LEU A 202 2.36 -3.86 14.18
C LEU A 202 1.61 -4.75 13.17
N VAL A 203 1.77 -6.07 13.26
CA VAL A 203 1.14 -7.04 12.35
C VAL A 203 -0.37 -7.09 12.51
N ASP A 204 -0.87 -7.01 13.75
CA ASP A 204 -2.29 -7.09 14.11
C ASP A 204 -3.03 -5.75 13.98
N SER A 205 -2.29 -4.65 13.97
CA SER A 205 -2.85 -3.31 14.01
C SER A 205 -3.45 -2.84 12.68
N ASN A 206 -4.43 -1.94 12.79
CA ASN A 206 -4.94 -1.15 11.67
C ASN A 206 -4.19 0.18 11.49
N TYR A 207 -2.92 0.28 11.91
CA TYR A 207 -2.13 1.53 11.83
C TYR A 207 -1.88 2.00 10.38
N PHE A 208 -2.23 1.18 9.38
CA PHE A 208 -2.05 1.47 7.96
C PHE A 208 -3.38 1.57 7.19
N GLY A 209 -4.52 1.31 7.84
CA GLY A 209 -5.83 1.28 7.14
C GLY A 209 -6.66 2.55 7.25
N GLN A 210 -6.25 3.53 8.06
CA GLN A 210 -6.82 4.90 7.97
C GLN A 210 -6.11 5.77 6.93
N SER A 211 -4.98 5.30 6.40
CA SER A 211 -4.25 5.90 5.29
C SER A 211 -4.43 5.05 4.04
N ASN A 212 -4.27 5.62 2.85
CA ASN A 212 -4.21 4.86 1.58
C ASN A 212 -2.92 4.00 1.48
N GLU A 213 -2.37 3.58 2.62
CA GLU A 213 -1.05 2.97 2.80
C GLU A 213 -1.16 1.51 3.29
N VAL A 214 -2.33 0.88 3.16
CA VAL A 214 -2.55 -0.54 3.47
C VAL A 214 -1.51 -1.43 2.76
N GLY A 215 -1.08 -1.02 1.56
CA GLY A 215 0.01 -1.65 0.81
C GLY A 215 1.37 -1.64 1.54
N ASN A 216 1.69 -0.63 2.36
CA ASN A 216 2.96 -0.59 3.08
C ASN A 216 3.05 -1.67 4.15
N LEU A 217 1.96 -1.99 4.85
CA LEU A 217 1.97 -3.08 5.83
C LEU A 217 2.13 -4.43 5.12
N ALA A 218 1.41 -4.64 4.01
CA ALA A 218 1.55 -5.85 3.19
C ALA A 218 3.00 -6.01 2.69
N GLU A 219 3.60 -4.92 2.23
CA GLU A 219 4.99 -4.89 1.77
C GLU A 219 5.99 -5.16 2.90
N ILE A 220 5.79 -4.57 4.09
CA ILE A 220 6.61 -4.84 5.28
C ILE A 220 6.53 -6.33 5.63
N LYS A 221 5.31 -6.88 5.67
CA LYS A 221 5.05 -8.30 5.98
C LYS A 221 5.77 -9.19 4.96
N HIS A 222 5.64 -8.88 3.68
CA HIS A 222 6.28 -9.62 2.59
C HIS A 222 7.80 -9.59 2.67
N ARG A 223 8.40 -8.39 2.76
CA ARG A 223 9.85 -8.21 2.85
C ARG A 223 10.44 -8.95 4.04
N MET A 224 9.76 -8.91 5.19
CA MET A 224 10.22 -9.60 6.39
C MET A 224 10.17 -11.12 6.22
N LYS A 225 9.04 -11.66 5.74
CA LYS A 225 8.91 -13.11 5.45
C LYS A 225 9.97 -13.58 4.45
N ARG A 226 10.14 -12.84 3.35
CA ARG A 226 11.14 -13.15 2.33
C ARG A 226 12.55 -13.15 2.90
N HIS A 227 12.93 -12.13 3.67
CA HIS A 227 14.27 -12.04 4.24
C HIS A 227 14.59 -13.20 5.18
N VAL A 228 13.65 -13.56 6.07
CA VAL A 228 13.85 -14.61 7.07
C VAL A 228 13.73 -16.01 6.45
N PHE A 229 12.65 -16.28 5.72
CA PHE A 229 12.35 -17.64 5.24
C PHE A 229 13.08 -18.01 3.95
N LYS A 230 13.59 -17.04 3.17
CA LYS A 230 14.41 -17.38 2.01
C LYS A 230 15.66 -18.21 2.39
N ARG A 231 16.06 -18.14 3.67
CA ARG A 231 17.26 -18.76 4.23
C ARG A 231 17.05 -20.19 4.70
N ASP A 232 15.80 -20.65 4.82
CA ASP A 232 15.42 -21.96 5.34
C ASP A 232 14.86 -22.84 4.19
N PRO A 233 15.69 -23.71 3.57
CA PRO A 233 15.29 -24.57 2.45
C PRO A 233 14.10 -25.48 2.80
N ASP A 234 13.91 -25.78 4.08
CA ASP A 234 12.90 -26.75 4.53
C ASP A 234 11.52 -26.12 4.57
N LYS A 235 11.44 -24.79 4.75
CA LYS A 235 10.19 -24.02 4.68
C LYS A 235 9.69 -23.75 3.26
N TYR A 236 10.48 -24.03 2.22
CA TYR A 236 10.02 -24.05 0.83
C TYR A 236 9.27 -25.34 0.44
N ARG A 237 9.26 -26.35 1.32
CA ARG A 237 8.73 -27.68 0.96
C ARG A 237 7.19 -27.74 0.90
N GLU A 238 6.49 -26.74 1.41
CA GLU A 238 5.02 -26.72 1.48
C GLU A 238 4.33 -26.19 0.21
N LEU A 239 5.08 -25.69 -0.79
CA LEU A 239 4.49 -25.25 -2.06
C LEU A 239 3.90 -26.45 -2.85
N SER A 240 2.72 -26.23 -3.44
CA SER A 240 2.06 -27.21 -4.32
C SER A 240 2.94 -27.56 -5.53
N PRO A 241 2.77 -28.73 -6.16
CA PRO A 241 3.62 -29.15 -7.30
C PRO A 241 3.64 -28.15 -8.47
N SER A 242 2.53 -27.45 -8.72
CA SER A 242 2.44 -26.41 -9.76
C SER A 242 3.20 -25.14 -9.37
N LEU A 243 3.18 -24.76 -8.09
CA LEU A 243 3.95 -23.62 -7.61
C LEU A 243 5.45 -23.94 -7.59
N LYS A 244 5.86 -25.16 -7.20
CA LYS A 244 7.27 -25.60 -7.30
C LYS A 244 7.80 -25.55 -8.73
N LEU A 245 6.98 -25.91 -9.72
CA LEU A 245 7.32 -25.78 -11.14
C LEU A 245 7.55 -24.31 -11.53
N LEU A 246 6.63 -23.41 -11.18
CA LEU A 246 6.72 -21.99 -11.52
C LEU A 246 7.90 -21.28 -10.81
N ASP A 247 8.26 -21.72 -9.60
CA ASP A 247 9.42 -21.21 -8.86
C ASP A 247 10.73 -21.69 -9.49
N SER A 248 10.79 -22.97 -9.90
CA SER A 248 11.95 -23.52 -10.62
C SER A 248 12.24 -22.82 -11.95
N LEU A 249 11.22 -22.20 -12.56
CA LEU A 249 11.32 -21.43 -13.80
C LEU A 249 11.61 -19.93 -13.55
N GLY A 250 11.69 -19.49 -12.29
CA GLY A 250 11.86 -18.08 -11.90
C GLY A 250 10.64 -17.19 -12.16
N VAL A 251 9.48 -17.78 -12.49
CA VAL A 251 8.27 -17.07 -12.91
C VAL A 251 7.47 -16.59 -11.70
N LEU A 252 7.44 -17.36 -10.61
CA LEU A 252 6.69 -16.99 -9.40
C LEU A 252 7.23 -15.74 -8.71
N GLU A 253 8.55 -15.58 -8.66
CA GLU A 253 9.19 -14.39 -8.07
C GLU A 253 8.85 -13.11 -8.85
N PHE A 254 8.53 -13.24 -10.15
CA PHE A 254 8.16 -12.13 -11.02
C PHE A 254 6.65 -11.83 -11.03
N LEU A 255 5.81 -12.87 -11.11
CA LEU A 255 4.36 -12.70 -11.31
C LEU A 255 3.54 -12.65 -10.02
N ALA A 256 3.93 -13.41 -8.98
CA ALA A 256 3.15 -13.51 -7.75
C ALA A 256 4.06 -13.85 -6.54
N PRO A 257 5.03 -12.97 -6.20
CA PRO A 257 5.99 -13.21 -5.12
C PRO A 257 5.33 -13.33 -3.75
N GLU A 258 4.10 -12.84 -3.56
CA GLU A 258 3.32 -12.97 -2.34
C GLU A 258 2.87 -14.41 -2.04
N LEU A 259 2.76 -15.26 -3.07
CA LEU A 259 2.34 -16.66 -2.92
C LEU A 259 3.44 -17.55 -2.32
N LEU A 260 4.72 -17.19 -2.48
CA LEU A 260 5.85 -17.99 -2.00
C LEU A 260 5.89 -18.14 -0.46
N TRP A 261 5.27 -17.21 0.26
CA TRP A 261 5.27 -17.18 1.72
C TRP A 261 3.87 -16.90 2.30
N ALA A 262 2.82 -17.19 1.52
CA ALA A 262 1.42 -16.93 1.92
C ALA A 262 1.06 -17.70 3.20
N ASP A 263 1.45 -18.97 3.28
CA ASP A 263 1.11 -19.88 4.37
C ASP A 263 1.97 -19.67 5.63
N LEU A 264 3.11 -18.98 5.50
CA LEU A 264 4.01 -18.71 6.63
C LEU A 264 3.54 -17.51 7.45
N SER A 265 3.55 -17.67 8.78
CA SER A 265 3.16 -16.62 9.73
C SER A 265 4.12 -15.42 9.66
N THR A 266 3.57 -14.22 9.47
CA THR A 266 4.39 -12.99 9.54
C THR A 266 4.93 -12.76 10.95
N LYS A 267 4.15 -13.09 11.98
CA LYS A 267 4.58 -12.93 13.37
C LYS A 267 5.83 -13.77 13.62
N ASP A 268 5.84 -14.99 13.12
CA ASP A 268 6.97 -15.91 13.28
C ASP A 268 8.22 -15.37 12.57
N ALA A 269 8.05 -14.77 11.39
CA ALA A 269 9.15 -14.09 10.71
C ALA A 269 9.75 -12.96 11.57
N PHE A 270 8.92 -12.11 12.17
CA PHE A 270 9.39 -11.05 13.07
C PHE A 270 9.99 -11.59 14.38
N GLN A 271 9.45 -12.70 14.92
CA GLN A 271 10.02 -13.36 16.10
C GLN A 271 11.42 -13.87 15.82
N GLU A 272 11.62 -14.51 14.66
CA GLU A 272 12.92 -15.04 14.24
C GLU A 272 13.90 -13.92 13.93
N PHE A 273 13.47 -12.89 13.20
CA PHE A 273 14.30 -11.74 12.84
C PHE A 273 14.89 -11.05 14.07
N TRP A 274 14.06 -10.73 15.06
CA TRP A 274 14.49 -10.11 16.32
C TRP A 274 14.98 -11.12 17.36
N SER A 275 15.30 -12.36 16.98
CA SER A 275 15.88 -13.33 17.89
C SER A 275 17.36 -13.01 18.13
N GLU A 276 17.81 -13.28 19.35
CA GLU A 276 19.25 -13.17 19.68
C GLU A 276 20.09 -14.12 18.82
N ARG A 277 19.55 -15.29 18.48
CA ARG A 277 20.20 -16.26 17.59
C ARG A 277 20.47 -15.67 16.20
N ASN A 278 19.46 -15.06 15.58
CA ASN A 278 19.60 -14.45 14.25
C ASN A 278 20.69 -13.36 14.23
N PHE A 279 20.73 -12.52 15.28
CA PHE A 279 21.72 -11.46 15.42
C PHE A 279 23.15 -11.99 15.68
N ARG A 280 23.28 -13.14 16.36
CA ARG A 280 24.56 -13.82 16.59
C ARG A 280 25.07 -14.56 15.37
N ASP A 281 24.20 -15.29 14.68
CA ASP A 281 24.58 -16.20 13.59
C ASP A 281 24.90 -15.44 12.29
N LEU A 282 24.11 -14.41 11.95
CA LEU A 282 24.25 -13.65 10.69
C LEU A 282 24.96 -12.29 10.83
N GLY A 283 25.20 -11.88 12.07
CA GLY A 283 25.74 -10.56 12.41
C GLY A 283 24.65 -9.49 12.45
N TRP A 284 24.56 -8.81 13.59
CA TRP A 284 23.56 -7.78 13.83
C TRP A 284 23.63 -6.60 12.85
N GLN A 285 24.81 -6.28 12.31
CA GLN A 285 24.97 -5.21 11.32
C GLN A 285 24.20 -5.53 10.04
N THR A 286 24.28 -6.77 9.54
CA THR A 286 23.61 -7.22 8.32
C THR A 286 22.09 -7.10 8.46
N GLU A 287 21.56 -7.57 9.59
CA GLU A 287 20.11 -7.56 9.86
C GLU A 287 19.58 -6.14 10.05
N LEU A 288 20.29 -5.28 10.79
CA LEU A 288 19.89 -3.89 10.95
C LEU A 288 20.01 -3.07 9.65
N ASN A 289 21.00 -3.36 8.79
CA ASN A 289 21.10 -2.72 7.48
C ASN A 289 19.94 -3.13 6.57
N PHE A 290 19.57 -4.41 6.55
CA PHE A 290 18.35 -4.85 5.86
C PHE A 290 17.12 -4.08 6.37
N PHE A 291 16.97 -3.95 7.69
CA PHE A 291 15.84 -3.24 8.27
C PHE A 291 15.81 -1.77 7.81
N ASP A 292 16.94 -1.07 7.87
CA ASP A 292 17.02 0.33 7.47
C ASP A 292 16.74 0.53 5.98
N ASP A 293 17.25 -0.35 5.12
CA ASP A 293 17.11 -0.27 3.66
C ASP A 293 15.71 -0.68 3.17
N ARG A 294 15.10 -1.69 3.81
CA ARG A 294 13.90 -2.34 3.29
C ARG A 294 12.63 -2.07 4.08
N ILE A 295 12.73 -1.78 5.38
CA ILE A 295 11.57 -1.67 6.28
C ILE A 295 11.41 -0.26 6.84
N ALA A 296 12.49 0.39 7.27
CA ALA A 296 12.43 1.63 8.02
C ALA A 296 11.71 2.76 7.26
N PHE A 297 11.93 2.89 5.94
CA PHE A 297 11.23 3.89 5.13
C PHE A 297 9.71 3.65 5.06
N LEU A 298 9.25 2.40 5.00
CA LEU A 298 7.82 2.07 4.98
C LEU A 298 7.14 2.41 6.31
N LEU A 299 7.86 2.29 7.43
CA LEU A 299 7.40 2.72 8.74
C LEU A 299 7.40 4.25 8.90
N ARG A 300 8.47 4.92 8.42
CA ARG A 300 8.61 6.40 8.45
C ARG A 300 7.58 7.10 7.57
N SER A 301 7.25 6.50 6.43
CA SER A 301 6.28 7.05 5.49
C SER A 301 4.83 6.86 5.95
N ASN A 302 4.58 6.03 6.98
CA ASN A 302 3.23 5.85 7.50
C ASN A 302 2.75 7.11 8.23
N TYR A 303 1.56 7.57 7.87
CA TYR A 303 0.91 8.76 8.44
C TYR A 303 -0.59 8.55 8.53
N TYR A 304 -1.26 9.28 9.41
CA TYR A 304 -2.69 9.50 9.35
C TYR A 304 -2.98 10.96 9.04
N ARG A 305 -4.20 11.20 8.55
CA ARG A 305 -4.69 12.55 8.30
C ARG A 305 -5.82 12.84 9.27
N HIS A 306 -5.71 13.94 9.99
CA HIS A 306 -6.75 14.38 10.89
C HIS A 306 -8.04 14.68 10.15
N ILE A 307 -9.16 14.41 10.82
CA ILE A 307 -10.50 14.71 10.32
C ILE A 307 -11.00 15.95 11.07
N SER A 308 -11.50 16.94 10.33
CA SER A 308 -12.08 18.15 10.89
C SER A 308 -13.50 17.89 11.41
N ALA A 309 -14.07 18.84 12.16
CA ALA A 309 -15.43 18.78 12.70
C ALA A 309 -16.53 18.55 11.64
N ASN A 310 -16.23 18.79 10.36
CA ASN A 310 -17.12 18.56 9.22
C ASN A 310 -16.99 17.15 8.60
N ASN A 311 -16.31 16.23 9.28
CA ASN A 311 -16.04 14.85 8.82
C ASN A 311 -15.28 14.77 7.47
N LYS A 312 -14.55 15.83 7.10
CA LYS A 312 -13.63 15.84 5.97
C LYS A 312 -12.19 15.86 6.47
N PRO A 313 -11.24 15.27 5.73
CA PRO A 313 -9.82 15.41 6.04
C PRO A 313 -9.43 16.90 6.16
N ILE A 314 -8.59 17.23 7.14
CA ILE A 314 -8.14 18.61 7.36
C ILE A 314 -7.43 19.11 6.10
N ASP A 315 -7.88 20.24 5.57
CA ASP A 315 -7.20 20.95 4.49
C ASP A 315 -7.20 22.45 4.79
N ARG A 316 -6.00 22.98 5.02
CA ARG A 316 -5.77 24.38 5.38
C ARG A 316 -5.16 25.17 4.22
N PHE A 317 -5.14 24.61 3.00
CA PHE A 317 -4.57 25.28 1.84
C PHE A 317 -5.20 26.66 1.60
N TRP A 318 -6.48 26.81 1.92
CA TRP A 318 -7.19 28.09 1.80
C TRP A 318 -6.52 29.24 2.59
N LEU A 319 -5.80 28.99 3.68
CA LEU A 319 -5.06 30.03 4.41
C LEU A 319 -3.86 30.54 3.59
N LEU A 320 -3.14 29.63 2.92
CA LEU A 320 -2.03 29.99 2.05
C LEU A 320 -2.50 30.68 0.77
N ASP A 321 -3.70 30.34 0.32
CA ASP A 321 -4.29 30.87 -0.90
C ASP A 321 -5.02 32.22 -0.70
N LEU A 322 -5.39 32.57 0.54
CA LEU A 322 -6.13 33.80 0.86
C LEU A 322 -5.40 35.08 0.43
N PRO A 323 -4.09 35.27 0.68
CA PRO A 323 -3.36 36.46 0.21
C PRO A 323 -3.41 36.62 -1.31
N TRP A 324 -3.36 35.51 -2.05
CA TRP A 324 -3.48 35.51 -3.51
C TRP A 324 -4.89 35.91 -3.94
N ASN A 325 -5.91 35.33 -3.32
CA ASN A 325 -7.31 35.66 -3.61
C ASN A 325 -7.61 37.15 -3.34
N PHE A 326 -7.05 37.71 -2.27
CA PHE A 326 -7.16 39.14 -1.98
C PHE A 326 -6.46 40.00 -3.04
N LEU A 327 -5.22 39.66 -3.40
CA LEU A 327 -4.47 40.36 -4.44
C LEU A 327 -5.20 40.34 -5.79
N PHE A 328 -5.73 39.17 -6.17
CA PHE A 328 -6.45 38.95 -7.42
C PHE A 328 -7.80 39.66 -7.41
N GLY A 329 -8.51 39.65 -6.26
CA GLY A 329 -9.77 40.37 -6.08
C GLY A 329 -9.58 41.87 -6.21
N LEU A 330 -8.52 42.42 -5.61
CA LEU A 330 -8.19 43.84 -5.72
C LEU A 330 -7.82 44.22 -7.15
N GLU A 331 -7.04 43.40 -7.87
CA GLU A 331 -6.73 43.63 -9.29
C GLU A 331 -7.98 43.65 -10.17
N LEU A 332 -8.87 42.68 -9.94
CA LEU A 332 -10.12 42.57 -10.68
C LEU A 332 -11.05 43.76 -10.40
N LEU A 333 -11.17 44.18 -9.14
CA LEU A 333 -11.96 45.35 -8.74
C LEU A 333 -11.44 46.63 -9.40
N ILE A 334 -10.12 46.86 -9.37
CA ILE A 334 -9.51 48.03 -10.02
C ILE A 334 -9.83 48.02 -11.52
N ARG A 335 -9.69 46.86 -12.19
CA ARG A 335 -9.99 46.75 -13.63
C ARG A 335 -11.45 47.01 -13.95
N ILE A 336 -12.38 46.47 -13.17
CA ILE A 336 -13.82 46.68 -13.36
C ILE A 336 -14.15 48.17 -13.19
N VAL A 337 -13.59 48.83 -12.17
CA VAL A 337 -13.80 50.28 -11.93
C VAL A 337 -13.25 51.11 -13.08
N ILE A 338 -12.07 50.78 -13.61
CA ILE A 338 -11.49 51.47 -14.77
C ILE A 338 -12.38 51.30 -16.01
N MET A 339 -12.85 50.09 -16.32
CA MET A 339 -13.75 49.84 -17.47
C MET A 339 -15.09 50.55 -17.32
N HIS A 340 -15.63 50.61 -16.10
CA HIS A 340 -16.86 51.34 -15.83
C HIS A 340 -16.70 52.84 -16.06
N ARG A 341 -15.59 53.44 -15.58
CA ARG A 341 -15.35 54.88 -15.70
C ARG A 341 -14.89 55.32 -17.10
N ARG A 342 -14.02 54.54 -17.75
CA ARG A 342 -13.40 54.91 -19.04
C ARG A 342 -14.23 54.49 -20.24
N ASP A 343 -14.79 53.29 -20.21
CA ASP A 343 -15.45 52.68 -21.37
C ASP A 343 -17.00 52.67 -21.24
N ARG A 344 -17.55 53.26 -20.16
CA ARG A 344 -18.98 53.32 -19.82
C ARG A 344 -19.70 51.97 -19.83
N TYR A 345 -19.00 50.86 -19.61
CA TYR A 345 -19.64 49.56 -19.46
C TYR A 345 -20.49 49.51 -18.18
N SER A 346 -21.67 48.87 -18.25
CA SER A 346 -22.38 48.43 -17.04
C SER A 346 -21.51 47.46 -16.25
N PHE A 347 -21.57 47.52 -14.92
CA PHE A 347 -20.79 46.66 -14.02
C PHE A 347 -20.89 45.17 -14.40
N PHE A 348 -22.10 44.69 -14.70
CA PHE A 348 -22.34 43.31 -15.13
C PHE A 348 -21.63 42.96 -16.45
N LYS A 349 -21.60 43.89 -17.40
CA LYS A 349 -20.93 43.69 -18.70
C LYS A 349 -19.40 43.68 -18.57
N ALA A 350 -18.86 44.41 -17.59
CA ALA A 350 -17.43 44.36 -17.28
C ALA A 350 -17.03 43.01 -16.65
N VAL A 351 -17.88 42.46 -15.77
CA VAL A 351 -17.69 41.12 -15.18
C VAL A 351 -17.82 40.03 -16.24
N GLU A 352 -18.83 40.09 -17.11
CA GLU A 352 -19.03 39.15 -18.22
C GLU A 352 -17.77 39.06 -19.11
N LYS A 353 -17.16 40.21 -19.44
CA LYS A 353 -15.93 40.25 -20.25
C LYS A 353 -14.71 39.65 -19.53
N ARG A 354 -14.75 39.54 -18.20
CA ARG A 354 -13.69 39.04 -17.33
C ARG A 354 -14.13 37.82 -16.52
N TRP A 355 -15.09 37.05 -17.04
CA TRP A 355 -15.66 35.88 -16.35
C TRP A 355 -14.58 34.89 -15.92
N TYR A 356 -13.54 34.72 -16.73
CA TYR A 356 -12.42 33.82 -16.48
C TYR A 356 -11.56 34.25 -15.29
N ASP A 357 -11.56 35.52 -14.87
CA ASP A 357 -10.84 35.96 -13.67
C ASP A 357 -11.58 35.59 -12.37
N LEU A 358 -12.86 35.21 -12.45
CA LEU A 358 -13.63 34.79 -11.28
C LEU A 358 -13.10 33.47 -10.68
N PHE A 359 -12.47 32.60 -11.48
CA PHE A 359 -11.82 31.38 -10.98
C PHE A 359 -10.67 31.66 -10.02
N LEU A 360 -10.07 32.85 -10.09
CA LEU A 360 -9.03 33.26 -9.14
C LEU A 360 -9.58 33.45 -7.73
N LEU A 361 -10.85 33.82 -7.59
CA LEU A 361 -11.44 34.21 -6.31
C LEU A 361 -12.13 33.07 -5.56
N LEU A 362 -12.42 31.96 -6.25
CA LEU A 362 -13.21 30.86 -5.73
C LEU A 362 -12.31 29.69 -5.34
N PRO A 363 -12.09 29.42 -4.03
CA PRO A 363 -11.18 28.37 -3.57
C PRO A 363 -11.59 26.97 -4.04
N VAL A 364 -12.90 26.70 -4.14
CA VAL A 364 -13.43 25.40 -4.58
C VAL A 364 -13.15 25.14 -6.06
N LEU A 365 -12.94 26.19 -6.85
CA LEU A 365 -12.66 26.12 -8.29
C LEU A 365 -11.18 26.37 -8.62
N ALA A 366 -10.29 26.22 -7.63
CA ALA A 366 -8.87 26.46 -7.81
C ALA A 366 -8.23 25.72 -9.02
N PRO A 367 -8.61 24.48 -9.39
CA PRO A 367 -8.10 23.83 -10.60
C PRO A 367 -8.44 24.59 -11.90
N LEU A 368 -9.56 25.31 -11.94
CA LEU A 368 -10.00 26.07 -13.12
C LEU A 368 -9.17 27.35 -13.33
N ARG A 369 -8.31 27.74 -12.39
CA ARG A 369 -7.38 28.86 -12.55
C ARG A 369 -6.41 28.68 -13.71
N ILE A 370 -6.23 27.45 -14.20
CA ILE A 370 -5.48 27.18 -15.43
C ILE A 370 -6.04 27.97 -16.62
N ILE A 371 -7.37 28.10 -16.72
CA ILE A 371 -8.04 28.83 -17.81
C ILE A 371 -7.64 30.31 -17.73
N THR A 372 -7.71 30.89 -16.53
CA THR A 372 -7.28 32.27 -16.30
C THR A 372 -5.79 32.47 -16.58
N ALA A 373 -4.95 31.54 -16.12
CA ALA A 373 -3.50 31.61 -16.30
C ALA A 373 -3.13 31.61 -17.78
N ILE A 374 -3.70 30.68 -18.57
CA ILE A 374 -3.45 30.58 -20.01
C ILE A 374 -3.88 31.85 -20.73
N ILE A 375 -5.12 32.31 -20.52
CA ILE A 375 -5.65 33.52 -21.16
C ILE A 375 -4.81 34.75 -20.81
N ARG A 376 -4.44 34.92 -19.52
CA ARG A 376 -3.64 36.08 -19.08
C ARG A 376 -2.20 36.02 -19.57
N LEU A 377 -1.62 34.83 -19.77
CA LEU A 377 -0.27 34.66 -20.35
C LEU A 377 -0.25 34.97 -21.85
N GLU A 378 -1.32 34.60 -22.56
CA GLU A 378 -1.55 34.98 -23.97
C GLU A 378 -1.76 36.49 -24.13
N ASP A 379 -2.65 37.09 -23.33
CA ASP A 379 -2.88 38.55 -23.28
C ASP A 379 -1.58 39.33 -23.02
N ALA A 380 -0.69 38.78 -22.19
CA ALA A 380 0.61 39.36 -21.85
C ALA A 380 1.70 39.11 -22.91
N ARG A 381 1.38 38.38 -24.00
CA ARG A 381 2.33 37.94 -25.04
C ARG A 381 3.53 37.16 -24.50
N LEU A 382 3.39 36.56 -23.32
CA LEU A 382 4.44 35.73 -22.70
C LEU A 382 4.44 34.32 -23.29
N ILE A 383 3.28 33.87 -23.76
CA ILE A 383 3.10 32.64 -24.52
C ILE A 383 2.42 33.02 -25.83
N ASN A 384 2.95 32.51 -26.94
CA ASN A 384 2.40 32.81 -28.26
C ASN A 384 1.51 31.64 -28.71
N LEU A 385 0.20 31.75 -28.43
CA LEU A 385 -0.81 30.73 -28.78
C LEU A 385 -1.32 30.86 -30.23
N ASP A 386 -0.78 31.77 -31.03
CA ASP A 386 -1.11 31.89 -32.46
C ASP A 386 -0.84 30.57 -33.24
N LYS A 387 0.13 29.77 -32.79
CA LYS A 387 0.38 28.41 -33.32
C LYS A 387 -0.57 27.33 -32.77
N LEU A 388 -1.22 27.59 -31.63
CA LEU A 388 -2.22 26.71 -31.02
C LEU A 388 -3.63 26.97 -31.59
N ASN A 389 -3.95 28.20 -32.01
CA ASN A 389 -5.24 28.54 -32.60
C ASN A 389 -5.53 27.86 -33.95
N LEU A 390 -4.51 27.41 -34.68
CA LEU A 390 -4.69 26.63 -35.93
C LEU A 390 -4.83 25.12 -35.71
N ARG A 391 -4.78 24.63 -34.46
CA ARG A 391 -4.94 23.19 -34.14
C ARG A 391 -5.91 22.90 -33.00
N LEU A 392 -6.40 23.90 -32.26
CA LEU A 392 -7.37 23.67 -31.19
C LEU A 392 -8.80 23.38 -31.67
N ARG A 393 -9.08 23.47 -32.98
CA ARG A 393 -10.35 22.99 -33.53
C ARG A 393 -10.40 21.50 -33.88
N LEU A 394 -9.29 20.74 -33.87
CA LEU A 394 -9.31 19.29 -34.16
C LEU A 394 -8.06 18.49 -33.71
N GLY A 395 -7.12 19.08 -32.96
CA GLY A 395 -5.86 18.43 -32.55
C GLY A 395 -5.79 17.97 -31.10
N PHE A 396 -6.77 18.34 -30.26
CA PHE A 396 -6.79 18.03 -28.82
C PHE A 396 -7.05 16.55 -28.51
N VAL A 397 -7.56 15.77 -29.48
CA VAL A 397 -7.97 14.37 -29.26
C VAL A 397 -6.79 13.38 -29.35
N SER A 398 -5.74 13.66 -30.13
CA SER A 398 -4.69 12.65 -30.37
C SER A 398 -3.61 12.54 -29.28
N SER A 399 -3.28 13.62 -28.57
CA SER A 399 -2.35 13.55 -27.42
C SER A 399 -3.05 13.07 -26.15
N PHE A 400 -4.33 13.43 -25.98
CA PHE A 400 -5.16 12.98 -24.87
C PHE A 400 -5.51 11.48 -24.98
N ALA A 401 -5.64 10.93 -26.19
CA ALA A 401 -5.84 9.50 -26.38
C ALA A 401 -4.69 8.67 -25.80
N LYS A 402 -3.44 9.15 -25.86
CA LYS A 402 -2.29 8.37 -25.38
C LYS A 402 -2.15 8.39 -23.85
N GLU A 403 -2.48 9.51 -23.20
CA GLU A 403 -2.46 9.65 -21.74
C GLU A 403 -3.74 9.12 -21.07
N LEU A 404 -4.92 9.31 -21.68
CA LEU A 404 -6.15 8.66 -21.21
C LEU A 404 -6.09 7.15 -21.40
N VAL A 405 -5.53 6.61 -22.49
CA VAL A 405 -5.42 5.15 -22.62
C VAL A 405 -4.57 4.58 -21.48
N GLN A 406 -3.54 5.27 -21.01
CA GLN A 406 -2.71 4.79 -19.90
C GLN A 406 -3.43 4.87 -18.53
N VAL A 407 -4.21 5.94 -18.30
CA VAL A 407 -5.02 6.11 -17.08
C VAL A 407 -6.30 5.25 -17.08
N VAL A 408 -6.94 5.09 -18.24
CA VAL A 408 -8.15 4.26 -18.45
C VAL A 408 -7.80 2.78 -18.49
N ILE A 409 -6.61 2.37 -18.94
CA ILE A 409 -6.13 0.99 -18.78
C ILE A 409 -5.83 0.73 -17.30
N GLY A 410 -5.17 1.65 -16.58
CA GLY A 410 -4.89 1.51 -15.15
C GLY A 410 -6.16 1.45 -14.29
N GLN A 411 -7.04 2.45 -14.44
CA GLN A 411 -8.33 2.50 -13.75
C GLN A 411 -9.31 1.42 -14.24
N GLY A 412 -9.21 0.99 -15.50
CA GLY A 412 -10.00 -0.11 -16.04
C GLY A 412 -9.64 -1.44 -15.40
N ILE A 413 -8.36 -1.68 -15.11
CA ILE A 413 -7.90 -2.87 -14.39
C ILE A 413 -8.34 -2.81 -12.92
N ASP A 414 -8.15 -1.68 -12.24
CA ASP A 414 -8.59 -1.49 -10.85
C ASP A 414 -10.13 -1.57 -10.71
N PHE A 415 -10.86 -1.12 -11.74
CA PHE A 415 -12.31 -1.24 -11.81
C PHE A 415 -12.76 -2.69 -12.10
N LEU A 416 -12.10 -3.40 -13.01
CA LEU A 416 -12.36 -4.83 -13.22
C LEU A 416 -12.10 -5.61 -11.93
N GLN A 417 -10.99 -5.32 -11.23
CA GLN A 417 -10.68 -5.93 -9.93
C GLN A 417 -11.73 -5.61 -8.86
N SER A 418 -12.23 -4.37 -8.78
CA SER A 418 -13.27 -3.98 -7.82
C SER A 418 -14.68 -4.47 -8.20
N TYR A 419 -15.00 -4.59 -9.49
CA TYR A 419 -16.25 -5.18 -10.00
C TYR A 419 -16.30 -6.69 -9.74
N LEU A 420 -15.16 -7.38 -9.92
CA LEU A 420 -14.97 -8.79 -9.56
C LEU A 420 -15.03 -8.98 -8.04
N GLY A 421 -14.34 -8.13 -7.27
CA GLY A 421 -14.36 -8.15 -5.80
C GLY A 421 -15.71 -7.79 -5.17
N GLY A 422 -16.54 -6.99 -5.86
CA GLY A 422 -17.86 -6.54 -5.41
C GLY A 422 -19.05 -7.39 -5.87
N GLY A 423 -18.81 -8.58 -6.43
CA GLY A 423 -19.86 -9.48 -6.91
C GLY A 423 -20.64 -8.95 -8.12
N GLY A 424 -20.03 -8.11 -8.96
CA GLY A 424 -20.60 -7.59 -10.21
C GLY A 424 -21.01 -8.71 -11.17
N LEU A 425 -20.20 -9.76 -11.26
CA LEU A 425 -20.53 -10.96 -12.04
C LEU A 425 -21.82 -11.65 -11.58
N LYS A 426 -22.10 -11.72 -10.26
CA LYS A 426 -23.36 -12.28 -9.77
C LYS A 426 -24.58 -11.50 -10.27
N ARG A 427 -24.45 -10.18 -10.47
CA ARG A 427 -25.54 -9.33 -10.99
C ARG A 427 -25.70 -9.45 -12.51
N ALA A 428 -24.61 -9.66 -13.24
CA ALA A 428 -24.65 -9.88 -14.68
C ALA A 428 -25.15 -11.30 -15.06
N ILE A 429 -24.85 -12.31 -14.24
CA ILE A 429 -25.31 -13.69 -14.44
C ILE A 429 -26.82 -13.83 -14.13
N ILE A 430 -27.34 -13.07 -13.17
CA ILE A 430 -28.76 -13.09 -12.76
C ILE A 430 -29.54 -12.02 -13.55
N LYS A 431 -29.60 -12.17 -14.89
CA LYS A 431 -30.57 -11.47 -15.74
C LYS A 431 -31.89 -12.23 -15.55
N GLN A 432 -32.79 -11.73 -14.70
CA GLN A 432 -34.12 -12.30 -14.50
C GLN A 432 -35.06 -11.61 -15.49
N ASP A 433 -35.57 -12.36 -16.47
CA ASP A 433 -36.21 -11.90 -17.71
C ASP A 433 -37.49 -11.04 -17.54
N ASP A 434 -37.84 -10.54 -16.33
CA ASP A 434 -39.15 -9.90 -16.07
C ASP A 434 -39.14 -8.72 -15.08
N ILE A 435 -38.01 -8.01 -14.88
CA ILE A 435 -38.03 -6.79 -14.04
C ILE A 435 -37.32 -5.62 -14.73
N PRO A 436 -38.03 -4.56 -15.16
CA PRO A 436 -37.39 -3.38 -15.73
C PRO A 436 -36.64 -2.62 -14.63
N LYS A 437 -35.31 -2.59 -14.71
CA LYS A 437 -34.49 -1.66 -13.93
C LYS A 437 -34.12 -0.45 -14.80
N PRO A 438 -34.24 0.80 -14.31
CA PRO A 438 -34.12 1.99 -15.15
C PRO A 438 -32.69 2.38 -15.56
N ASP A 439 -31.64 1.80 -14.97
CA ASP A 439 -30.26 2.32 -15.08
C ASP A 439 -29.28 1.37 -15.77
N TYR A 440 -29.77 0.34 -16.46
CA TYR A 440 -28.94 -0.59 -17.22
C TYR A 440 -29.25 -0.43 -18.70
N VAL A 441 -28.27 0.06 -19.46
CA VAL A 441 -28.40 0.25 -20.91
C VAL A 441 -27.89 -1.02 -21.57
N ASP A 442 -28.85 -1.82 -22.04
CA ASP A 442 -28.59 -2.98 -22.87
C ASP A 442 -28.32 -2.52 -24.31
N LEU A 443 -27.27 -3.05 -24.92
CA LEU A 443 -26.90 -2.72 -26.29
C LEU A 443 -27.59 -3.61 -27.32
N ASN A 444 -28.10 -4.79 -26.93
CA ASN A 444 -28.84 -5.69 -27.80
C ASN A 444 -29.84 -6.59 -27.01
N ASP A 445 -30.77 -7.26 -27.69
CA ASP A 445 -31.79 -8.11 -27.00
C ASP A 445 -31.27 -9.51 -26.59
N THR A 446 -29.95 -9.75 -26.62
CA THR A 446 -29.31 -11.03 -26.32
C THR A 446 -28.51 -10.92 -25.02
N ASN A 447 -28.60 -11.92 -24.15
CA ASN A 447 -27.73 -11.99 -22.96
C ASN A 447 -26.42 -12.66 -23.36
N GLU A 448 -25.34 -11.88 -23.51
CA GLU A 448 -24.03 -12.33 -23.97
C GLU A 448 -23.43 -13.38 -23.02
N ILE A 449 -23.62 -13.25 -21.71
CA ILE A 449 -23.14 -14.24 -20.72
C ILE A 449 -23.90 -15.56 -20.87
N LYS A 450 -25.23 -15.49 -21.11
CA LYS A 450 -26.06 -16.68 -21.37
C LYS A 450 -25.76 -17.28 -22.74
N ALA A 451 -25.43 -16.47 -23.74
CA ALA A 451 -25.06 -16.89 -25.09
C ALA A 451 -23.68 -17.58 -25.10
N ILE A 452 -22.67 -16.97 -24.47
CA ILE A 452 -21.35 -17.59 -24.24
C ILE A 452 -21.51 -18.88 -23.43
N GLY A 453 -22.36 -18.86 -22.38
CA GLY A 453 -22.66 -20.04 -21.57
C GLY A 453 -23.30 -21.16 -22.38
N ASN A 454 -24.31 -20.87 -23.20
CA ASN A 454 -24.96 -21.83 -24.08
C ASN A 454 -24.00 -22.38 -25.13
N GLN A 455 -23.15 -21.53 -25.71
CA GLN A 455 -22.13 -21.94 -26.68
C GLN A 455 -21.08 -22.86 -26.04
N LEU A 456 -20.61 -22.53 -24.84
CA LEU A 456 -19.69 -23.39 -24.08
C LEU A 456 -20.36 -24.69 -23.65
N ILE A 457 -21.63 -24.66 -23.25
CA ILE A 457 -22.40 -25.87 -22.93
C ILE A 457 -22.54 -26.74 -24.17
N GLU A 458 -22.79 -26.16 -25.34
CA GLU A 458 -22.89 -26.89 -26.61
C GLU A 458 -21.54 -27.49 -27.03
N ILE A 459 -20.45 -26.73 -26.98
CA ILE A 459 -19.10 -27.23 -27.25
C ILE A 459 -18.75 -28.36 -26.27
N ILE A 460 -19.01 -28.15 -24.97
CA ILE A 460 -18.71 -29.15 -23.95
C ILE A 460 -19.58 -30.39 -24.15
N ALA A 461 -20.90 -30.25 -24.27
CA ALA A 461 -21.83 -31.38 -24.31
C ALA A 461 -21.82 -32.13 -25.65
N CYS A 462 -21.69 -31.42 -26.77
CA CYS A 462 -21.83 -32.00 -28.11
C CYS A 462 -20.49 -32.30 -28.79
N LYS A 463 -19.41 -31.61 -28.43
CA LYS A 463 -18.11 -31.75 -29.11
C LYS A 463 -17.00 -32.32 -28.21
N VAL A 464 -16.92 -31.90 -26.95
CA VAL A 464 -15.85 -32.33 -26.04
C VAL A 464 -16.24 -33.61 -25.27
N LEU A 465 -17.45 -33.66 -24.72
CA LEU A 465 -17.92 -34.78 -23.90
C LEU A 465 -17.98 -36.13 -24.64
N PRO A 466 -18.41 -36.19 -25.92
CA PRO A 466 -18.39 -37.44 -26.69
C PRO A 466 -16.97 -37.92 -27.00
N GLU A 467 -16.01 -37.00 -27.17
CA GLU A 467 -14.62 -37.31 -27.52
C GLU A 467 -13.77 -37.74 -26.32
N ILE A 468 -14.10 -37.25 -25.12
CA ILE A 468 -13.47 -37.69 -23.87
C ILE A 468 -14.16 -38.91 -23.25
N HIS A 469 -15.15 -39.48 -23.94
CA HIS A 469 -16.00 -40.55 -23.42
C HIS A 469 -15.19 -41.69 -22.81
N ASP A 470 -14.17 -42.19 -23.52
CA ASP A 470 -13.36 -43.32 -23.08
C ASP A 470 -12.57 -43.02 -21.79
N ASP A 471 -12.02 -41.82 -21.66
CA ASP A 471 -11.27 -41.41 -20.47
C ASP A 471 -12.21 -41.14 -19.29
N LEU A 472 -13.39 -40.60 -19.56
CA LEU A 472 -14.44 -40.34 -18.57
C LEU A 472 -15.06 -41.65 -18.09
N GLU A 473 -15.28 -42.60 -18.99
CA GLU A 473 -15.73 -43.96 -18.68
C GLU A 473 -14.69 -44.68 -17.83
N ALA A 474 -13.41 -44.68 -18.24
CA ALA A 474 -12.35 -45.34 -17.47
C ALA A 474 -12.22 -44.77 -16.04
N TRP A 475 -12.33 -43.46 -15.89
CA TRP A 475 -12.31 -42.82 -14.57
C TRP A 475 -13.58 -43.12 -13.76
N LEU A 476 -14.77 -43.02 -14.36
CA LEU A 476 -16.03 -43.34 -13.68
C LEU A 476 -16.09 -44.81 -13.28
N GLN A 477 -15.65 -45.73 -14.14
CA GLN A 477 -15.59 -47.15 -13.88
C GLN A 477 -14.68 -47.45 -12.69
N TYR A 478 -13.49 -46.82 -12.63
CA TYR A 478 -12.59 -46.94 -11.48
C TYR A 478 -13.21 -46.40 -10.19
N GLN A 479 -13.87 -45.24 -10.23
CA GLN A 479 -14.53 -44.66 -9.06
C GLN A 479 -15.72 -45.51 -8.57
N VAL A 480 -16.50 -46.05 -9.51
CA VAL A 480 -17.61 -46.97 -9.21
C VAL A 480 -17.07 -48.27 -8.65
N GLU A 481 -16.00 -48.84 -9.19
CA GLU A 481 -15.36 -50.07 -8.70
C GLU A 481 -14.84 -49.89 -7.27
N GLN A 482 -14.14 -48.79 -7.00
CA GLN A 482 -13.67 -48.44 -5.66
C GLN A 482 -14.83 -48.21 -4.66
N ALA A 483 -15.94 -47.59 -5.11
CA ALA A 483 -17.14 -47.43 -4.29
C ALA A 483 -17.85 -48.77 -4.04
N MET A 484 -17.88 -49.65 -5.04
CA MET A 484 -18.51 -50.98 -4.97
C MET A 484 -17.74 -51.91 -4.05
N HIS A 485 -16.41 -51.93 -4.09
CA HIS A 485 -15.56 -52.68 -3.16
C HIS A 485 -15.67 -52.21 -1.70
N LYS A 486 -15.96 -50.92 -1.48
CA LYS A 486 -16.20 -50.35 -0.15
C LYS A 486 -17.64 -50.58 0.34
N SER A 487 -18.58 -50.91 -0.54
CA SER A 487 -19.98 -51.16 -0.15
C SER A 487 -20.17 -52.59 0.40
N SER A 488 -20.95 -52.71 1.48
CA SER A 488 -21.32 -54.02 2.05
C SER A 488 -22.34 -54.80 1.18
N LEU A 489 -22.85 -54.20 0.11
CA LEU A 489 -23.80 -54.79 -0.84
C LEU A 489 -23.09 -55.76 -1.81
N TYR A 490 -21.92 -55.39 -2.34
CA TYR A 490 -21.15 -56.22 -3.28
C TYR A 490 -20.74 -57.56 -2.63
N LYS A 491 -20.25 -57.50 -1.38
CA LYS A 491 -19.94 -58.68 -0.55
C LYS A 491 -21.16 -59.56 -0.22
N LYS A 492 -22.38 -59.03 -0.31
CA LYS A 492 -23.64 -59.77 -0.06
C LYS A 492 -24.22 -60.36 -1.34
N LEU A 493 -24.07 -59.69 -2.49
CA LEU A 493 -24.57 -60.17 -3.78
C LEU A 493 -23.75 -61.35 -4.32
N GLU A 494 -22.45 -61.40 -4.04
CA GLU A 494 -21.56 -62.52 -4.40
C GLU A 494 -21.98 -63.88 -3.79
N ARG A 495 -22.91 -63.86 -2.82
CA ARG A 495 -23.36 -65.05 -2.07
C ARG A 495 -24.74 -65.59 -2.46
N ILE A 496 -25.41 -65.04 -3.49
CA ILE A 496 -26.81 -65.40 -3.80
C ILE A 496 -26.97 -65.89 -5.26
N PRO A 497 -27.34 -67.16 -5.52
CA PRO A 497 -27.41 -67.73 -6.87
C PRO A 497 -28.62 -67.35 -7.75
N LEU A 498 -29.49 -66.39 -7.39
CA LEU A 498 -30.77 -66.22 -8.11
C LEU A 498 -31.30 -64.77 -8.14
N LEU A 499 -30.90 -64.00 -9.16
CA LEU A 499 -31.28 -62.61 -9.42
C LEU A 499 -32.51 -62.49 -10.33
N ARG A 500 -33.73 -62.43 -9.78
CA ARG A 500 -34.93 -62.10 -10.60
C ARG A 500 -35.95 -61.12 -10.02
N ARG A 501 -35.74 -60.56 -8.82
CA ARG A 501 -36.62 -59.51 -8.28
C ARG A 501 -35.80 -58.47 -7.53
N LEU A 502 -35.42 -57.40 -8.24
CA LEU A 502 -34.86 -56.19 -7.64
C LEU A 502 -36.00 -55.38 -7.00
N PRO A 503 -36.02 -55.19 -5.66
CA PRO A 503 -36.96 -54.30 -4.99
C PRO A 503 -36.66 -52.83 -5.33
N ASN A 504 -37.70 -51.98 -5.45
CA ASN A 504 -37.55 -50.54 -5.73
C ASN A 504 -36.64 -49.81 -4.72
N LYS A 505 -36.53 -50.29 -3.46
CA LYS A 505 -35.59 -49.75 -2.47
C LYS A 505 -34.12 -49.93 -2.83
N ILE A 506 -33.77 -50.94 -3.65
CA ILE A 506 -32.40 -51.13 -4.13
C ILE A 506 -32.09 -50.10 -5.22
N LYS A 507 -33.07 -49.75 -6.07
CA LYS A 507 -32.94 -48.68 -7.07
C LYS A 507 -32.66 -47.34 -6.39
N ASP A 508 -33.42 -46.97 -5.37
CA ASP A 508 -33.27 -45.67 -4.72
C ASP A 508 -31.95 -45.54 -3.93
N ASN A 509 -31.49 -46.62 -3.29
CA ASN A 509 -30.18 -46.62 -2.60
C ASN A 509 -29.00 -46.68 -3.57
N LEU A 510 -29.10 -47.40 -4.70
CA LEU A 510 -28.06 -47.40 -5.73
C LEU A 510 -27.94 -46.03 -6.40
N VAL A 511 -29.05 -45.39 -6.73
CA VAL A 511 -29.06 -44.04 -7.29
C VAL A 511 -28.40 -43.07 -6.32
N ASN A 512 -28.75 -43.10 -5.03
CA ASN A 512 -28.11 -42.24 -4.04
C ASN A 512 -26.61 -42.55 -3.90
N GLN A 513 -26.18 -43.80 -3.90
CA GLN A 513 -24.75 -44.15 -3.78
C GLN A 513 -23.94 -43.80 -5.03
N ILE A 514 -24.52 -43.91 -6.22
CA ILE A 514 -23.90 -43.46 -7.48
C ILE A 514 -23.80 -41.93 -7.49
N VAL A 515 -24.84 -41.23 -7.07
CA VAL A 515 -24.83 -39.77 -6.94
C VAL A 515 -23.77 -39.33 -5.91
N THR A 516 -23.68 -39.98 -4.74
CA THR A 516 -22.64 -39.72 -3.74
C THR A 516 -21.24 -40.03 -4.28
N ALA A 517 -21.05 -41.08 -5.07
CA ALA A 517 -19.76 -41.39 -5.70
C ALA A 517 -19.35 -40.32 -6.73
N ILE A 518 -20.28 -39.83 -7.54
CA ILE A 518 -20.01 -38.81 -8.57
C ILE A 518 -19.80 -37.43 -7.95
N THR A 519 -20.50 -37.09 -6.86
CA THR A 519 -20.46 -35.74 -6.26
C THR A 519 -19.46 -35.61 -5.11
N GLU A 520 -19.27 -36.63 -4.28
CA GLU A 520 -18.40 -36.55 -3.10
C GLU A 520 -17.02 -37.19 -3.29
N SER A 521 -16.87 -38.20 -4.16
CA SER A 521 -15.57 -38.85 -4.38
C SER A 521 -14.50 -37.88 -4.91
N PRO A 522 -14.79 -37.00 -5.89
CA PRO A 522 -13.80 -36.01 -6.37
C PRO A 522 -13.37 -35.02 -5.29
N LYS A 523 -14.30 -34.67 -4.39
CA LYS A 523 -14.04 -33.79 -3.26
C LYS A 523 -13.19 -34.50 -2.19
N LYS A 524 -13.51 -35.75 -1.88
CA LYS A 524 -12.77 -36.58 -0.92
C LYS A 524 -11.39 -36.98 -1.42
N SER A 525 -11.20 -37.21 -2.73
CA SER A 525 -9.87 -37.46 -3.30
C SER A 525 -9.00 -36.20 -3.25
N TYR A 526 -9.56 -35.02 -3.54
CA TYR A 526 -8.89 -33.73 -3.35
C TYR A 526 -8.47 -33.48 -1.89
N GLU A 527 -9.37 -33.77 -0.93
CA GLU A 527 -9.10 -33.63 0.51
C GLU A 527 -8.11 -34.70 1.02
N ALA A 528 -8.15 -35.92 0.47
CA ALA A 528 -7.25 -37.01 0.84
C ALA A 528 -5.81 -36.84 0.33
N SER A 529 -5.60 -36.17 -0.82
CA SER A 529 -4.25 -35.83 -1.30
C SER A 529 -3.47 -34.91 -0.34
N HIS A 530 -4.14 -34.27 0.63
CA HIS A 530 -3.49 -33.43 1.64
C HIS A 530 -3.15 -34.19 2.94
N ASN A 531 -3.79 -35.33 3.24
CA ASN A 531 -3.71 -35.98 4.57
C ASN A 531 -3.77 -37.53 4.57
N GLY A 532 -3.67 -38.22 3.43
CA GLY A 532 -3.81 -39.69 3.35
C GLY A 532 -2.94 -40.39 2.30
N VAL A 533 -2.97 -41.73 2.30
CA VAL A 533 -2.21 -42.60 1.37
C VAL A 533 -2.61 -42.30 -0.08
N PRO A 534 -1.68 -41.93 -0.98
CA PRO A 534 -1.99 -41.52 -2.35
C PRO A 534 -2.52 -42.68 -3.20
N ASP A 535 -3.70 -42.48 -3.79
CA ASP A 535 -4.28 -43.39 -4.79
C ASP A 535 -3.64 -43.10 -6.16
N VAL A 536 -2.46 -43.70 -6.38
CA VAL A 536 -1.63 -43.48 -7.57
C VAL A 536 -2.38 -43.76 -8.88
N VAL A 537 -3.27 -44.76 -8.90
CA VAL A 537 -4.04 -45.12 -10.11
C VAL A 537 -5.18 -44.12 -10.36
N GLY A 538 -5.88 -43.71 -9.29
CA GLY A 538 -6.91 -42.67 -9.38
C GLY A 538 -6.34 -41.32 -9.84
N GLU A 539 -5.15 -40.95 -9.36
CA GLU A 539 -4.45 -39.73 -9.77
C GLU A 539 -4.00 -39.77 -11.24
N GLU A 540 -3.51 -40.91 -11.73
CA GLU A 540 -3.09 -41.10 -13.14
C GLU A 540 -4.28 -40.96 -14.10
N LEU A 541 -5.42 -41.62 -13.78
CA LEU A 541 -6.64 -41.55 -14.58
C LEU A 541 -7.25 -40.14 -14.57
N GLN A 542 -7.24 -39.46 -13.41
CA GLN A 542 -7.68 -38.08 -13.31
C GLN A 542 -6.78 -37.14 -14.14
N LYS A 543 -5.45 -37.30 -14.06
CA LYS A 543 -4.50 -36.51 -14.87
C LYS A 543 -4.75 -36.70 -16.36
N ARG A 544 -5.00 -37.94 -16.78
CA ARG A 544 -5.30 -38.27 -18.18
C ARG A 544 -6.61 -37.64 -18.65
N LEU A 545 -7.69 -37.77 -17.88
CA LEU A 545 -9.00 -37.17 -18.18
C LEU A 545 -8.92 -35.63 -18.27
N VAL A 546 -8.22 -34.98 -17.33
CA VAL A 546 -8.04 -33.51 -17.36
C VAL A 546 -7.21 -33.09 -18.57
N LYS A 547 -6.18 -33.85 -18.93
CA LYS A 547 -5.33 -33.57 -20.09
C LYS A 547 -6.10 -33.71 -21.40
N SER A 548 -6.88 -34.77 -21.57
CA SER A 548 -7.68 -34.98 -22.78
C SER A 548 -8.81 -33.96 -22.91
N PHE A 549 -9.52 -33.68 -21.81
CA PHE A 549 -10.51 -32.60 -21.75
C PHE A 549 -9.91 -31.25 -22.16
N SER A 550 -8.80 -30.85 -21.55
CA SER A 550 -8.14 -29.57 -21.82
C SER A 550 -7.65 -29.48 -23.28
N SER A 551 -7.00 -30.53 -23.78
CA SER A 551 -6.48 -30.57 -25.15
C SER A 551 -7.60 -30.49 -26.20
N LYS A 552 -8.70 -31.21 -25.98
CA LYS A 552 -9.84 -31.24 -26.90
C LYS A 552 -10.66 -29.96 -26.84
N LEU A 553 -10.92 -29.44 -25.66
CA LEU A 553 -11.53 -28.12 -25.49
C LEU A 553 -10.69 -27.04 -26.19
N GLN A 554 -9.36 -27.09 -26.06
CA GLN A 554 -8.47 -26.15 -26.74
C GLN A 554 -8.52 -26.29 -28.27
N THR A 555 -8.67 -27.51 -28.80
CA THR A 555 -8.77 -27.73 -30.25
C THR A 555 -10.11 -27.26 -30.80
N GLU A 556 -11.20 -27.53 -30.10
CA GLU A 556 -12.55 -27.09 -30.49
C GLU A 556 -12.70 -25.56 -30.39
N LEU A 557 -12.13 -24.95 -29.36
CA LEU A 557 -12.10 -23.49 -29.23
C LEU A 557 -11.23 -22.80 -30.29
N LYS A 558 -10.26 -23.51 -30.89
CA LYS A 558 -9.40 -22.98 -31.96
C LYS A 558 -10.01 -23.09 -33.36
N GLN A 559 -11.19 -23.70 -33.52
CA GLN A 559 -11.89 -23.73 -34.81
C GLN A 559 -12.27 -22.31 -35.22
N GLU A 560 -12.00 -21.96 -36.49
CA GLU A 560 -12.04 -20.57 -37.01
C GLU A 560 -13.30 -19.80 -36.61
N HIS A 561 -14.48 -20.41 -36.69
CA HIS A 561 -15.74 -19.71 -36.37
C HIS A 561 -16.09 -19.65 -34.88
N THR A 562 -15.61 -20.61 -34.06
CA THR A 562 -15.99 -20.69 -32.64
C THR A 562 -15.28 -19.61 -31.82
N LEU A 563 -14.01 -19.37 -32.14
CA LEU A 563 -13.23 -18.32 -31.50
C LEU A 563 -13.76 -16.94 -31.89
N GLU A 564 -14.06 -16.73 -33.18
CA GLU A 564 -14.61 -15.47 -33.70
C GLU A 564 -15.97 -15.13 -33.08
N GLU A 565 -16.85 -16.12 -32.89
CA GLU A 565 -18.15 -15.93 -32.24
C GLU A 565 -18.00 -15.58 -30.75
N ILE A 566 -17.12 -16.27 -30.02
CA ILE A 566 -16.85 -15.97 -28.61
C ILE A 566 -16.18 -14.60 -28.47
N GLU A 567 -15.22 -14.27 -29.35
CA GLU A 567 -14.57 -12.95 -29.39
C GLU A 567 -15.57 -11.84 -29.70
N SER A 568 -16.50 -12.08 -30.62
CA SER A 568 -17.60 -11.17 -30.92
C SER A 568 -18.50 -10.95 -29.71
N LEU A 569 -18.96 -12.03 -29.05
CA LEU A 569 -19.80 -11.94 -27.84
C LEU A 569 -19.07 -11.28 -26.67
N LEU A 570 -17.77 -11.52 -26.51
CA LEU A 570 -16.92 -10.84 -25.52
C LEU A 570 -16.75 -9.36 -25.86
N SER A 571 -16.58 -9.03 -27.14
CA SER A 571 -16.50 -7.64 -27.60
C SER A 571 -17.80 -6.89 -27.30
N TYR A 572 -18.96 -7.51 -27.54
CA TYR A 572 -20.26 -6.93 -27.21
C TYR A 572 -20.46 -6.75 -25.71
N LEU A 573 -20.09 -7.76 -24.90
CA LEU A 573 -20.12 -7.66 -23.44
C LEU A 573 -19.23 -6.53 -22.92
N LEU A 574 -18.03 -6.37 -23.49
CA LEU A 574 -17.12 -5.29 -23.10
C LEU A 574 -17.63 -3.91 -23.51
N GLU A 575 -18.29 -3.80 -24.67
CA GLU A 575 -18.90 -2.55 -25.10
C GLU A 575 -20.12 -2.19 -24.24
N GLU A 576 -20.90 -3.18 -23.81
CA GLU A 576 -22.02 -2.99 -22.87
C GLU A 576 -21.55 -2.52 -21.50
N ILE A 577 -20.47 -3.11 -20.98
CA ILE A 577 -19.81 -2.67 -19.73
C ILE A 577 -19.30 -1.23 -19.88
N LYS A 578 -18.69 -0.90 -21.02
CA LYS A 578 -18.15 0.43 -21.31
C LYS A 578 -19.24 1.49 -21.47
N VAL A 579 -20.36 1.18 -22.11
CA VAL A 579 -21.50 2.10 -22.25
C VAL A 579 -22.18 2.32 -20.90
N ASN A 580 -22.32 1.28 -20.09
CA ASN A 580 -22.81 1.41 -18.71
C ASN A 580 -21.81 2.13 -17.78
N PHE A 581 -20.51 2.11 -18.08
CA PHE A 581 -19.50 2.96 -17.43
C PHE A 581 -19.71 4.45 -17.74
N LEU A 582 -20.12 4.80 -18.96
CA LEU A 582 -20.31 6.19 -19.40
C LEU A 582 -21.68 6.76 -19.00
N ASN A 583 -22.72 5.94 -18.95
CA ASN A 583 -24.10 6.38 -18.69
C ASN A 583 -24.48 6.40 -17.19
N ARG A 584 -23.58 6.04 -16.29
CA ARG A 584 -23.85 6.12 -14.85
C ARG A 584 -23.83 7.59 -14.41
N PRO A 585 -24.96 8.18 -13.96
CA PRO A 585 -24.92 9.52 -13.41
C PRO A 585 -24.00 9.54 -12.19
N ALA A 586 -23.23 10.61 -12.02
CA ALA A 586 -22.30 10.85 -10.91
C ALA A 586 -22.99 11.00 -9.53
N ASP A 587 -24.14 10.35 -9.32
CA ASP A 587 -25.13 10.67 -8.30
C ASP A 587 -25.45 9.52 -7.32
N ASP A 588 -24.79 8.36 -7.44
CA ASP A 588 -25.08 7.23 -6.54
C ASP A 588 -24.39 7.35 -5.16
N ASN A 589 -23.48 8.33 -5.00
CA ASN A 589 -23.01 8.75 -3.67
C ASN A 589 -23.93 9.80 -3.02
N LEU A 590 -24.85 10.41 -3.78
CA LEU A 590 -25.77 11.44 -3.27
C LEU A 590 -27.13 10.88 -2.82
N LYS A 591 -27.54 9.69 -3.28
CA LYS A 591 -28.79 9.04 -2.83
C LYS A 591 -28.71 8.37 -1.45
N LYS A 592 -27.52 7.97 -0.98
CA LYS A 592 -27.36 7.48 0.41
C LYS A 592 -27.46 8.56 1.48
N LEU A 593 -27.38 9.84 1.12
CA LEU A 593 -27.56 10.96 2.05
C LEU A 593 -29.02 11.38 2.26
N ASN A 594 -29.96 10.90 1.43
CA ASN A 594 -31.37 11.29 1.51
C ASN A 594 -32.33 10.19 1.98
N SER A 595 -31.85 9.01 2.37
CA SER A 595 -32.70 7.90 2.90
C SER A 595 -32.59 7.67 4.41
N THR A 596 -31.88 8.52 5.13
CA THR A 596 -32.02 8.66 6.59
C THR A 596 -32.58 10.04 6.90
N LYS A 597 -33.90 10.16 6.71
CA LYS A 597 -34.75 11.08 7.45
C LYS A 597 -35.90 10.29 8.04
#